data_AF-K5XMS6-F1
#
_entry.id   AF-K5XMS6-F1
#
_cell.length_a   1.000
_cell.length_b   1.000
_cell.length_c   1.000
_cell.angle_alpha   90.00
_cell.angle_beta   90.00
_cell.angle_gamma   90.00
#
_symmetry.space_group_name_H-M   'P 1'
#
loop_
_entity.id
_entity.type
_entity.pdbx_description
1 polymer ?
#
loop_
_entity_poly.entity_id
_entity_poly.type
_entity_poly.pdbx_seq_one_letter_code
_entity_poly.pdbx_strand_id
1 'polypeptide(L)'
;VETDRAGLVAQYIGQTAPKTKDKVTEALDGILFIDEAYTLTGGKGGHDFGQEAIDTLLKEMEDKRDRLVVVVAGYPAEMRSFINSNPGLASRFTKTIEFQAYSPPELIEIFQGMLAKEDLRLSSDWPEADLRGWFSSRVRDPSFGNARSARTLVERVREAQAT
;
A
#
# COMPACT_ATOMS: atom_id res chain seq x y z
N VAL A 1 -9.64 7.51 -8.36
CA VAL A 1 -8.87 6.71 -9.33
C VAL A 1 -7.72 6.06 -8.60
N GLU A 2 -7.45 4.78 -8.87
CA GLU A 2 -6.35 4.02 -8.27
C GLU A 2 -5.36 3.61 -9.38
N THR A 3 -4.06 3.69 -9.10
CA THR A 3 -3.00 3.33 -10.04
C THR A 3 -1.72 2.94 -9.29
N ASP A 4 -0.76 2.38 -10.03
CA ASP A 4 0.60 2.08 -9.59
C ASP A 4 1.63 2.61 -10.63
N ARG A 5 2.90 2.19 -10.52
CA ARG A 5 3.93 2.48 -11.53
C ARG A 5 3.53 2.07 -12.93
N ALA A 6 2.93 0.89 -13.12
CA ALA A 6 2.55 0.40 -14.44
C ALA A 6 1.44 1.25 -15.06
N GLY A 7 0.56 1.84 -14.25
CA GLY A 7 -0.47 2.77 -14.71
C GLY A 7 0.04 4.17 -15.04
N LEU A 8 1.18 4.61 -14.50
CA LEU A 8 1.76 5.95 -14.74
C LEU A 8 2.89 5.94 -15.77
N VAL A 9 3.73 4.90 -15.77
CA VAL A 9 4.94 4.81 -16.59
C VAL A 9 4.66 4.06 -17.88
N ALA A 10 5.11 4.62 -19.01
CA ALA A 10 5.01 3.97 -20.32
C ALA A 10 6.28 3.15 -20.63
N GLN A 11 6.19 2.30 -21.66
CA GLN A 11 7.32 1.47 -22.10
C GLN A 11 8.23 2.17 -23.11
N TYR A 12 7.77 3.28 -23.70
CA TYR A 12 8.45 4.00 -24.77
C TYR A 12 8.72 5.46 -24.39
N ILE A 13 9.82 6.00 -24.92
CA ILE A 13 10.26 7.38 -24.70
C ILE A 13 9.14 8.38 -25.06
N GLY A 14 8.88 9.34 -24.16
CA GLY A 14 7.94 10.45 -24.38
C GLY A 14 6.46 10.08 -24.22
N GLN A 15 6.14 8.84 -23.85
CA GLN A 15 4.75 8.42 -23.60
C GLN A 15 4.37 8.46 -22.12
N THR A 16 5.33 8.60 -21.21
CA THR A 16 5.07 8.59 -19.78
C THR A 16 4.35 9.85 -19.32
N ALA A 17 4.79 11.03 -19.77
CA ALA A 17 4.12 12.28 -19.41
C ALA A 17 2.62 12.31 -19.84
N PRO A 18 2.24 11.98 -21.10
CA PRO A 18 0.84 11.86 -21.49
C PRO A 18 0.07 10.86 -20.62
N LYS A 19 0.62 9.66 -20.40
CA LYS A 19 -0.04 8.60 -19.61
C LYS A 19 -0.29 9.02 -18.15
N THR A 20 0.69 9.66 -17.53
CA THR A 20 0.57 10.21 -16.18
C THR A 20 -0.51 11.30 -16.13
N LYS A 21 -0.51 12.21 -17.12
CA LYS A 21 -1.50 13.29 -17.20
C LYS A 21 -2.92 12.78 -17.42
N ASP A 22 -3.09 11.72 -18.22
CA ASP A 22 -4.39 11.10 -18.43
C ASP A 22 -4.93 10.54 -17.11
N LYS A 23 -4.09 9.83 -16.33
CA LYS A 23 -4.49 9.34 -14.99
C LYS A 23 -4.83 10.45 -14.01
N VAL A 24 -4.11 11.57 -14.04
CA VAL A 24 -4.45 12.75 -13.23
C VAL A 24 -5.79 13.33 -13.69
N THR A 25 -6.02 13.42 -15.00
CA THR A 25 -7.25 13.97 -15.57
C THR A 25 -8.47 13.14 -15.18
N GLU A 26 -8.35 11.81 -15.20
CA GLU A 26 -9.39 10.89 -14.71
C GLU A 26 -9.73 11.12 -13.22
N ALA A 27 -8.78 11.62 -12.43
CA ALA A 27 -8.92 11.81 -10.98
C ALA A 27 -9.33 13.22 -10.55
N LEU A 28 -9.53 14.15 -11.50
CA LEU A 28 -9.95 15.51 -11.20
C LEU A 28 -11.29 15.52 -10.44
N ASP A 29 -11.42 16.53 -9.57
CA ASP A 29 -12.50 16.71 -8.59
C ASP A 29 -12.62 15.56 -7.58
N GLY A 30 -11.53 14.80 -7.40
CA GLY A 30 -11.49 13.65 -6.50
C GLY A 30 -10.08 13.30 -6.02
N ILE A 31 -9.85 12.00 -5.89
CA ILE A 31 -8.61 11.44 -5.34
C ILE A 31 -7.90 10.60 -6.39
N LEU A 32 -6.62 10.87 -6.61
CA LEU A 32 -5.67 9.97 -7.25
C LEU A 32 -4.90 9.21 -6.16
N PHE A 33 -5.14 7.90 -6.06
CA PHE A 33 -4.41 7.02 -5.16
C PHE A 33 -3.33 6.27 -5.95
N ILE A 34 -2.08 6.37 -5.50
CA ILE A 34 -0.92 5.73 -6.11
C ILE A 34 -0.33 4.75 -5.12
N ASP A 35 -0.49 3.45 -5.38
CA ASP A 35 0.09 2.40 -4.55
C ASP A 35 1.56 2.17 -4.90
N GLU A 36 2.33 1.74 -3.89
CA GLU A 36 3.78 1.53 -3.95
C GLU A 36 4.55 2.64 -4.69
N ALA A 37 4.24 3.91 -4.38
CA ALA A 37 4.73 5.08 -5.15
C ALA A 37 6.27 5.17 -5.20
N TYR A 38 6.97 4.63 -4.20
CA TYR A 38 8.43 4.54 -4.18
C TYR A 38 9.02 3.75 -5.34
N THR A 39 8.23 2.90 -5.99
CA THR A 39 8.67 2.18 -7.20
C THR A 39 8.93 3.14 -8.35
N LEU A 40 8.37 4.36 -8.36
CA LEU A 40 8.62 5.38 -9.38
C LEU A 40 10.09 5.83 -9.41
N THR A 41 10.77 5.92 -8.26
CA THR A 41 12.18 6.33 -8.15
C THR A 41 13.18 5.17 -8.30
N GLY A 42 12.71 3.92 -8.41
CA GLY A 42 13.53 2.70 -8.29
C GLY A 42 14.25 2.19 -9.54
N GLY A 43 14.24 2.93 -10.66
CA GLY A 43 14.82 2.47 -11.93
C GLY A 43 16.36 2.51 -11.95
N LYS A 44 17.04 1.44 -11.53
CA LYS A 44 18.52 1.31 -11.65
C LYS A 44 19.02 0.94 -13.06
N GLY A 45 18.16 1.00 -14.08
CA GLY A 45 18.51 0.73 -15.48
C GLY A 45 18.33 1.99 -16.33
N GLY A 46 19.18 2.19 -17.34
CA GLY A 46 19.38 3.43 -18.12
C GLY A 46 18.19 4.04 -18.89
N HIS A 47 16.95 3.72 -18.52
CA HIS A 47 15.73 4.33 -19.02
C HIS A 47 14.86 4.79 -17.83
N ASP A 48 15.14 5.99 -17.34
CA ASP A 48 14.49 6.60 -16.17
C ASP A 48 13.13 7.24 -16.53
N PHE A 49 12.20 6.42 -17.03
CA PHE A 49 10.83 6.86 -17.28
C PHE A 49 10.06 7.13 -15.98
N GLY A 50 10.58 6.66 -14.84
CA GLY A 50 9.97 6.91 -13.53
C GLY A 50 10.07 8.37 -13.13
N GLN A 51 11.23 8.99 -13.34
CA GLN A 51 11.42 10.41 -13.06
C GLN A 51 10.50 11.30 -13.91
N GLU A 52 10.27 10.96 -15.18
CA GLU A 52 9.34 11.69 -16.06
C GLU A 52 7.90 11.67 -15.50
N ALA A 53 7.46 10.54 -14.94
CA ALA A 53 6.15 10.44 -14.28
C ALA A 53 6.09 11.32 -13.03
N ILE A 54 7.15 11.35 -12.21
CA ILE A 54 7.24 12.19 -11.01
C ILE A 54 7.17 13.67 -11.38
N ASP A 55 7.96 14.10 -12.36
CA ASP A 55 8.00 15.51 -12.78
C ASP A 55 6.65 15.96 -13.33
N THR A 56 5.99 15.10 -14.11
CA THR A 56 4.64 15.35 -14.62
C THR A 56 3.62 15.42 -13.49
N LEU A 57 3.66 14.47 -12.54
CA LEU A 57 2.78 14.45 -11.38
C LEU A 57 2.94 15.71 -10.53
N LEU A 58 4.18 16.12 -10.23
CA LEU A 58 4.47 17.32 -9.44
C LEU A 58 3.92 18.59 -10.08
N LYS A 59 4.00 18.69 -11.41
CA LYS A 59 3.43 19.80 -12.17
C LYS A 59 1.91 19.80 -12.09
N GLU A 60 1.26 18.66 -12.38
CA GLU A 60 -0.20 18.60 -12.36
C GLU A 60 -0.75 18.78 -10.93
N MET A 61 -0.04 18.34 -9.89
CA MET A 61 -0.39 18.62 -8.49
C MET A 61 -0.40 20.13 -8.17
N GLU A 62 0.51 20.90 -8.77
CA GLU A 62 0.53 22.36 -8.62
C GLU A 62 -0.60 23.01 -9.44
N ASP A 63 -0.69 22.66 -10.73
CA ASP A 63 -1.63 23.26 -11.68
C ASP A 63 -3.10 22.94 -11.33
N LYS A 64 -3.34 21.82 -10.64
CA LYS A 64 -4.68 21.31 -10.30
C LYS A 64 -4.96 21.25 -8.80
N ARG A 65 -4.19 21.99 -7.97
CA ARG A 65 -4.26 21.91 -6.50
C ARG A 65 -5.66 22.08 -5.90
N ASP A 66 -6.53 22.87 -6.53
CA ASP A 66 -7.89 23.15 -6.03
C ASP A 66 -8.90 22.06 -6.42
N ARG A 67 -8.51 21.11 -7.28
CA ARG A 67 -9.38 20.08 -7.87
C ARG A 67 -8.83 18.68 -7.72
N LEU A 68 -7.66 18.48 -7.12
CA LEU A 68 -7.03 17.17 -7.05
C LEU A 68 -6.42 16.94 -5.67
N VAL A 69 -6.78 15.81 -5.07
CA VAL A 69 -6.07 15.24 -3.93
C VAL A 69 -5.26 14.05 -4.41
N VAL A 70 -3.95 14.05 -4.15
CA VAL A 70 -3.08 12.90 -4.44
C VAL A 70 -2.71 12.22 -3.13
N VAL A 71 -2.97 10.91 -3.06
CA VAL A 71 -2.58 10.05 -1.95
C VAL A 71 -1.58 9.03 -2.47
N VAL A 72 -0.42 8.96 -1.83
CA VAL A 72 0.62 7.97 -2.12
C VAL A 72 0.72 6.99 -0.97
N ALA A 73 0.86 5.70 -1.28
CA ALA A 73 0.99 4.64 -0.31
C ALA A 73 2.22 3.77 -0.58
N GLY A 74 2.67 3.06 0.46
CA GLY A 74 3.80 2.16 0.40
C GLY A 74 4.39 1.90 1.78
N TYR A 75 5.49 1.15 1.80
CA TYR A 75 6.18 0.81 3.04
C TYR A 75 6.86 2.04 3.66
N PRO A 76 6.84 2.19 5.01
CA PRO A 76 7.26 3.43 5.66
C PRO A 76 8.69 3.89 5.32
N ALA A 77 9.67 2.97 5.25
CA ALA A 77 11.06 3.32 4.98
C ALA A 77 11.25 3.79 3.52
N GLU A 78 10.62 3.08 2.60
CA GLU A 78 10.63 3.31 1.17
C GLU A 78 9.91 4.62 0.84
N MET A 79 8.78 4.90 1.49
CA MET A 79 8.07 6.17 1.35
C MET A 79 8.88 7.35 1.88
N ARG A 80 9.59 7.19 3.00
CA ARG A 80 10.54 8.22 3.46
C ARG A 80 11.64 8.46 2.43
N SER A 81 12.18 7.40 1.82
CA SER A 81 13.18 7.55 0.74
C SER A 81 12.59 8.22 -0.50
N PHE A 82 11.38 7.85 -0.92
CA PHE A 82 10.65 8.44 -2.04
C PHE A 82 10.41 9.94 -1.84
N ILE A 83 9.86 10.35 -0.70
CA ILE A 83 9.60 11.76 -0.41
C ILE A 83 10.88 12.59 -0.39
N ASN A 84 11.98 12.02 0.15
CA ASN A 84 13.28 12.70 0.22
C ASN A 84 14.08 12.66 -1.09
N SER A 85 13.63 11.90 -2.09
CA SER A 85 14.34 11.77 -3.37
C SER A 85 14.30 13.04 -4.22
N ASN A 86 13.26 13.87 -4.03
CA ASN A 86 13.06 15.10 -4.78
C ASN A 86 12.44 16.17 -3.87
N PRO A 87 13.06 17.38 -3.73
CA PRO A 87 12.51 18.46 -2.91
C PRO A 87 11.06 18.86 -3.28
N GLY A 88 10.67 18.70 -4.54
CA GLY A 88 9.31 18.88 -5.01
C GLY A 88 8.33 17.96 -4.29
N LEU A 89 8.65 16.66 -4.16
CA LEU A 89 7.80 15.69 -3.44
C LEU A 89 7.64 16.10 -1.98
N ALA A 90 8.74 16.41 -1.29
CA ALA A 90 8.71 16.87 0.10
C ALA A 90 7.86 18.13 0.30
N SER A 91 7.85 19.05 -0.68
CA SER A 91 7.04 20.27 -0.59
C SER A 91 5.53 20.05 -0.81
N ARG A 92 5.13 19.07 -1.64
CA ARG A 92 3.71 18.80 -1.91
C ARG A 92 3.08 17.81 -0.92
N PHE A 93 3.83 16.82 -0.46
CA PHE A 93 3.35 15.80 0.48
C PHE A 93 3.61 16.23 1.92
N THR A 94 2.80 17.18 2.40
CA THR A 94 2.94 17.80 3.73
C THR A 94 2.25 17.01 4.86
N LYS A 95 1.38 16.07 4.52
CA LYS A 95 0.65 15.24 5.49
C LYS A 95 1.05 13.78 5.32
N THR A 96 1.48 13.18 6.43
CA THR A 96 1.84 11.76 6.50
C THR A 96 0.95 11.10 7.55
N ILE A 97 0.32 9.98 7.16
CA ILE A 97 -0.44 9.12 8.06
C ILE A 97 0.31 7.80 8.14
N GLU A 98 0.81 7.45 9.32
CA GLU A 98 1.52 6.19 9.55
C GLU A 98 0.56 5.15 10.12
N PHE A 99 0.38 4.04 9.40
CA PHE A 99 -0.40 2.90 9.85
C PHE A 99 0.52 1.94 10.61
N GLN A 100 0.31 1.85 11.92
CA GLN A 100 1.09 0.95 12.76
C GLN A 100 0.70 -0.52 12.52
N ALA A 101 1.67 -1.42 12.71
CA ALA A 101 1.38 -2.84 12.71
C ALA A 101 0.47 -3.21 13.87
N TYR A 102 -0.47 -4.14 13.66
CA TYR A 102 -1.32 -4.64 14.72
C TYR A 102 -0.50 -5.47 15.72
N SER A 103 -0.80 -5.31 17.00
CA SER A 103 -0.29 -6.15 18.07
C SER A 103 -0.88 -7.57 17.98
N PRO A 104 -0.23 -8.58 18.58
CA PRO A 104 -0.78 -9.94 18.61
C PRO A 104 -2.23 -10.05 19.12
N PRO A 105 -2.66 -9.33 20.17
CA PRO A 105 -4.07 -9.29 20.58
C PRO A 105 -5.01 -8.74 19.51
N GLU A 106 -4.66 -7.61 18.87
CA GLU A 106 -5.48 -7.02 17.80
C GLU A 106 -5.57 -7.96 16.58
N LEU A 107 -4.51 -8.69 16.26
CA LEU A 107 -4.52 -9.69 15.19
C LEU A 107 -5.44 -10.88 15.50
N ILE A 108 -5.54 -11.28 16.77
CA ILE A 108 -6.50 -12.30 17.21
C ILE A 108 -7.93 -11.78 17.04
N GLU A 109 -8.20 -10.54 17.42
CA GLU A 109 -9.52 -9.92 17.23
C GLU A 109 -9.90 -9.83 15.74
N ILE A 110 -8.96 -9.42 14.88
CA ILE A 110 -9.16 -9.40 13.43
C ILE A 110 -9.44 -10.80 12.89
N PHE A 111 -8.65 -11.80 13.31
CA PHE A 111 -8.82 -13.19 12.92
C PHE A 111 -10.20 -13.74 13.31
N GLN A 112 -10.62 -13.53 14.56
CA GLN A 112 -11.94 -13.93 15.06
C GLN A 112 -13.06 -13.20 14.32
N GLY A 113 -12.89 -11.91 14.04
CA GLY A 113 -13.83 -11.11 13.26
C GLY A 113 -13.96 -11.58 11.81
N MET A 114 -12.87 -12.07 11.20
CA MET A 114 -12.90 -12.68 9.87
C MET A 114 -13.63 -14.01 9.88
N LEU A 115 -13.37 -14.89 10.85
CA LEU A 115 -14.11 -16.15 11.01
C LEU A 115 -15.60 -15.92 11.19
N ALA A 116 -15.98 -14.96 12.04
CA ALA A 116 -17.38 -14.65 12.32
C ALA A 116 -18.14 -14.17 11.07
N LYS A 117 -17.47 -13.49 10.12
CA LYS A 117 -18.07 -13.08 8.84
C LYS A 117 -18.34 -14.27 7.90
N GLU A 118 -17.67 -15.40 8.11
CA GLU A 118 -17.89 -16.65 7.38
C GLU A 118 -18.78 -17.64 8.19
N ASP A 119 -19.48 -17.16 9.22
CA ASP A 119 -20.27 -17.97 10.16
C ASP A 119 -19.45 -19.07 10.88
N LEU A 120 -18.12 -18.91 10.90
CA LEU A 120 -17.19 -19.79 11.62
C LEU A 120 -16.91 -19.23 13.02
N ARG A 121 -16.69 -20.14 13.96
CA ARG A 121 -16.25 -19.82 15.32
C ARG A 121 -15.17 -20.77 15.76
N LEU A 122 -14.22 -20.26 16.52
CA LEU A 122 -13.31 -21.10 17.26
C LEU A 122 -14.09 -21.86 18.33
N SER A 123 -13.72 -23.12 18.53
CA SER A 123 -14.25 -23.89 19.65
C SER A 123 -13.81 -23.28 20.98
N SER A 124 -14.66 -23.39 22.00
CA SER A 124 -14.41 -22.80 23.33
C SER A 124 -13.22 -23.39 24.06
N ASP A 125 -12.73 -24.56 23.63
CA ASP A 125 -11.54 -25.24 24.15
C ASP A 125 -10.25 -24.86 23.39
N TRP A 126 -10.33 -23.99 22.37
CA TRP A 126 -9.15 -23.57 21.63
C TRP A 126 -8.16 -22.81 22.53
N PRO A 127 -6.87 -23.20 22.60
CA PRO A 127 -5.91 -22.52 23.45
C PRO A 127 -5.59 -21.11 22.90
N GLU A 128 -6.06 -20.06 23.56
CA GLU A 128 -5.74 -18.66 23.17
C GLU A 128 -4.22 -18.42 23.18
N ALA A 129 -3.49 -19.11 24.07
CA ALA A 129 -2.04 -19.06 24.16
C ALA A 129 -1.33 -19.48 22.86
N ASP A 130 -1.88 -20.44 22.12
CA ASP A 130 -1.29 -20.94 20.87
C ASP A 130 -1.45 -19.90 19.75
N LEU A 131 -2.63 -19.29 19.63
CA LEU A 131 -2.87 -18.18 18.68
C LEU A 131 -1.97 -16.99 18.99
N ARG A 132 -1.89 -16.62 20.27
CA ARG A 132 -1.03 -15.52 20.71
C ARG A 132 0.44 -15.82 20.43
N GLY A 133 0.90 -17.05 20.69
CA GLY A 133 2.25 -17.48 20.38
C GLY A 133 2.55 -17.41 18.88
N TRP A 134 1.62 -17.88 18.05
CA TRP A 134 1.73 -17.82 16.60
C TRP A 134 1.87 -16.39 16.09
N PHE A 135 0.95 -15.49 16.44
CA PHE A 135 1.02 -14.09 16.03
C PHE A 135 2.26 -13.39 16.60
N SER A 136 2.63 -13.66 17.84
CA SER A 136 3.84 -13.08 18.47
C SER A 136 5.12 -13.47 17.74
N SER A 137 5.21 -14.71 17.24
CA SER A 137 6.35 -15.16 16.44
C SER A 137 6.38 -14.48 15.05
N ARG A 138 5.21 -14.24 14.47
CA ARG A 138 5.05 -13.68 13.12
C ARG A 138 5.28 -12.18 13.05
N VAL A 139 4.82 -11.42 14.05
CA VAL A 139 5.02 -9.95 14.09
C VAL A 139 6.50 -9.55 14.09
N ARG A 140 7.40 -10.46 14.50
CA ARG A 140 8.85 -10.25 14.48
C ARG A 140 9.51 -10.53 13.12
N ASP A 141 8.77 -11.11 12.19
CA ASP A 141 9.25 -11.43 10.85
C ASP A 141 9.22 -10.15 9.99
N PRO A 142 10.33 -9.74 9.35
CA PRO A 142 10.34 -8.61 8.43
C PRO A 142 9.36 -8.75 7.25
N SER A 143 8.98 -9.98 6.89
CA SER A 143 7.98 -10.28 5.86
C SER A 143 6.54 -10.30 6.38
N PHE A 144 6.31 -9.90 7.63
CA PHE A 144 5.00 -9.95 8.26
C PHE A 144 3.97 -9.07 7.54
N GLY A 145 2.91 -9.71 7.02
CA GLY A 145 1.86 -9.07 6.23
C GLY A 145 0.76 -8.38 7.05
N ASN A 146 0.96 -8.18 8.36
CA ASN A 146 -0.04 -7.59 9.26
C ASN A 146 -1.40 -8.32 9.17
N ALA A 147 -2.51 -7.61 8.94
CA ALA A 147 -3.84 -8.21 8.79
C ALA A 147 -3.90 -9.27 7.65
N ARG A 148 -3.02 -9.20 6.64
CA ARG A 148 -2.92 -10.25 5.61
C ARG A 148 -2.54 -11.60 6.22
N SER A 149 -1.69 -11.60 7.25
CA SER A 149 -1.32 -12.82 7.96
C SER A 149 -2.48 -13.45 8.74
N ALA A 150 -3.36 -12.63 9.33
CA ALA A 150 -4.59 -13.12 9.94
C ALA A 150 -5.52 -13.77 8.90
N ARG A 151 -5.68 -13.15 7.73
CA ARG A 151 -6.45 -13.73 6.61
C ARG A 151 -5.87 -15.06 6.12
N THR A 152 -4.56 -15.14 5.91
CA THR A 152 -3.89 -16.39 5.53
C THR A 152 -4.09 -17.50 6.57
N LEU A 153 -4.18 -17.15 7.86
CA LEU A 153 -4.49 -18.13 8.90
C LEU A 153 -5.95 -18.62 8.79
N VAL A 154 -6.92 -17.73 8.52
CA VAL A 154 -8.32 -18.13 8.27
C VAL A 154 -8.41 -19.11 7.11
N GLU A 155 -7.76 -18.81 6.00
CA GLU A 155 -7.72 -19.67 4.81
C GLU A 155 -7.21 -21.07 5.14
N ARG A 156 -6.12 -21.17 5.91
CA ARG A 156 -5.55 -22.47 6.35
C ARG A 156 -6.45 -23.25 7.30
N VAL A 157 -7.09 -22.57 8.25
CA VAL A 157 -8.02 -23.22 9.19
C VAL A 157 -9.22 -23.79 8.44
N ARG A 158 -9.70 -23.06 7.43
CA ARG A 158 -10.79 -23.52 6.56
C ARG A 158 -10.40 -24.75 5.75
N GLU A 159 -9.21 -24.75 5.14
CA GLU A 159 -8.70 -25.93 4.41
C GLU A 159 -8.59 -27.16 5.33
N ALA A 160 -8.11 -26.98 6.56
CA ALA A 160 -7.97 -28.05 7.53
C ALA A 160 -9.32 -28.59 8.03
N GLN A 161 -10.37 -27.75 8.12
CA GLN A 161 -11.71 -28.17 8.55
C GLN A 161 -12.50 -28.90 7.46
N ALA A 162 -12.18 -28.62 6.19
CA ALA A 162 -12.79 -29.29 5.03
C ALA A 162 -12.21 -30.69 4.75
N THR A 163 -11.15 -31.09 5.48
CA THR A 163 -10.46 -32.38 5.35
C THR A 163 -10.81 -33.29 6.52
#